data_AF-A0A8C5F411-F1
#
_entry.id   AF-A0A8C5F411-F1
#
_cell.length_a   1.000
_cell.length_b   1.000
_cell.length_c   1.000
_cell.angle_alpha   90.00
_cell.angle_beta   90.00
_cell.angle_gamma   90.00
#
_symmetry.space_group_name_H-M   'P 1'
#
loop_
_entity.id
_entity.type
_entity.pdbx_description
1 polymer ?
#
loop_
_entity_poly.entity_id
_entity_poly.type
_entity_poly.pdbx_seq_one_letter_code
_entity_poly.pdbx_strand_id
1 'polypeptide(L)'
;MLCKELLNSGVVGLCKYGEMCTFAFNQLEVEVWTEEKSGALDRGRLFGPRAPGGPPGARVAQLLQEHNGSFLFLCERCYDGKPRITSQRSRDDGVSCSNPDARHDFNTNRCLVYVTGPGGSVGYRKVRALAPEHCMELCRHAARYGCQLEDDCLFAHSPLELKTWALQRTSGITPEEIVASSVKYHGERELDTKRTNPLSPRGWTKEGRVLLVMSPERHKWVQVRQLPSAKNYPFQYDICGQIQRSGKCNYTGNCTFAHSEEEKELWTYMKNNGLRDVQQIYEVWLSVARLGKQTADAPPPPPAAAAADNKNIVMPTDYAEPTSGFYCRLCGRQSNSERQWQHHIATEKHKDRVFSAEGEELSLSWSHRFPGLHFALCPRLDSGCAEGVCCDSAHSPEELQEWLQRRDFLRRRLAQAREELLILPDDADFGKFNFLLQD
;
A
#
# COMPACT_ATOMS: atom_id res chain seq x y z
N MET A 1 29.37 -24.53 8.37
CA MET A 1 29.74 -24.80 6.96
C MET A 1 29.39 -23.55 6.16
N LEU A 2 30.36 -22.96 5.47
CA LEU A 2 30.18 -21.73 4.70
C LEU A 2 29.46 -22.00 3.37
N CYS A 3 28.71 -21.03 2.87
CA CYS A 3 28.01 -21.11 1.60
C CYS A 3 29.01 -21.16 0.43
N LYS A 4 28.99 -22.27 -0.32
CA LYS A 4 29.91 -22.52 -1.44
C LYS A 4 29.72 -21.55 -2.61
N GLU A 5 28.50 -21.03 -2.81
CA GLU A 5 28.21 -20.06 -3.87
C GLU A 5 28.86 -18.69 -3.60
N LEU A 6 28.99 -18.31 -2.33
CA LEU A 6 29.72 -17.08 -1.94
C LEU A 6 31.23 -17.26 -2.05
N LEU A 7 31.73 -18.47 -1.74
CA LEU A 7 33.15 -18.81 -1.90
C LEU A 7 33.57 -18.82 -3.37
N ASN A 8 32.67 -19.19 -4.29
CA ASN A 8 32.97 -19.32 -5.72
C ASN A 8 32.72 -18.04 -6.53
N SER A 9 31.84 -17.13 -6.07
CA SER A 9 31.43 -15.95 -6.86
C SER A 9 32.37 -14.75 -6.71
N GLY A 10 33.22 -14.71 -5.67
CA GLY A 10 34.17 -13.60 -5.43
C GLY A 10 33.51 -12.24 -5.14
N VAL A 11 32.19 -12.13 -5.23
CA VAL A 11 31.40 -10.94 -4.94
C VAL A 11 30.64 -11.18 -3.64
N VAL A 12 31.06 -10.48 -2.59
CA VAL A 12 30.43 -10.55 -1.28
C VAL A 12 28.95 -10.14 -1.40
N GLY A 13 28.04 -11.04 -1.02
CA GLY A 13 26.62 -10.72 -0.81
C GLY A 13 25.62 -11.20 -1.86
N LEU A 14 26.03 -11.91 -2.93
CA LEU A 14 25.11 -12.43 -3.94
C LEU A 14 24.98 -13.96 -3.89
N CYS A 15 24.44 -14.48 -2.78
CA CYS A 15 23.95 -15.86 -2.80
C CYS A 15 22.63 -15.91 -3.58
N LYS A 16 22.53 -16.77 -4.59
CA LYS A 16 21.28 -16.97 -5.37
C LYS A 16 20.07 -17.38 -4.51
N TYR A 17 20.31 -17.89 -3.31
CA TYR A 17 19.25 -18.27 -2.36
C TYR A 17 18.89 -17.16 -1.37
N GLY A 18 19.64 -16.04 -1.32
CA GLY A 18 19.37 -14.92 -0.42
C GLY A 18 19.10 -15.36 1.02
N GLU A 19 18.05 -14.84 1.63
CA GLU A 19 17.60 -15.17 3.00
C GLU A 19 17.19 -16.64 3.19
N MET A 20 17.00 -17.39 2.10
CA MET A 20 16.68 -18.83 2.14
C MET A 20 17.94 -19.71 2.14
N CYS A 21 19.14 -19.13 2.16
CA CYS A 21 20.38 -19.89 2.20
C CYS A 21 20.58 -20.57 3.57
N THR A 22 20.80 -21.89 3.58
CA THR A 22 20.97 -22.69 4.79
C THR A 22 22.42 -22.83 5.26
N PHE A 23 23.35 -22.13 4.61
CA PHE A 23 24.78 -22.14 4.92
C PHE A 23 25.22 -20.74 5.31
N ALA A 24 26.15 -20.64 6.25
CA ALA A 24 26.61 -19.35 6.75
C ALA A 24 27.32 -18.54 5.64
N PHE A 25 27.04 -17.25 5.59
CA PHE A 25 27.59 -16.28 4.66
C PHE A 25 29.02 -15.89 5.01
N ASN A 26 29.38 -15.96 6.30
CA ASN A 26 30.72 -15.65 6.80
C ASN A 26 31.03 -16.41 8.10
N GLN A 27 32.26 -16.27 8.56
CA GLN A 27 32.76 -16.95 9.76
C GLN A 27 32.06 -16.48 11.05
N LEU A 28 31.70 -15.20 11.14
CA LEU A 28 30.95 -14.65 12.30
C LEU A 28 29.58 -15.31 12.45
N GLU A 29 28.88 -15.56 11.34
CA GLU A 29 27.59 -16.24 11.37
C GLU A 29 27.72 -17.71 11.78
N VAL A 30 28.81 -18.39 11.40
CA VAL A 30 29.13 -19.73 11.91
C VAL A 30 29.31 -19.71 13.43
N GLU A 31 30.05 -18.74 13.95
CA GLU A 31 30.31 -18.59 15.38
C GLU A 31 29.04 -18.30 16.15
N VAL A 32 28.22 -17.33 15.71
CA VAL A 32 26.92 -17.02 16.33
C VAL A 32 26.01 -18.25 16.38
N TRP A 33 25.86 -18.99 15.27
CA TRP A 33 25.05 -20.21 15.25
C TRP A 33 25.62 -21.33 16.12
N THR A 34 26.94 -21.39 16.27
CA THR A 34 27.61 -22.37 17.13
C THR A 34 27.35 -22.07 18.60
N GLU A 35 27.45 -20.80 18.99
CA GLU A 35 27.14 -20.34 20.35
C GLU A 35 25.65 -20.46 20.68
N GLU A 36 24.75 -20.26 19.70
CA GLU A 36 23.32 -20.57 19.87
C GLU A 36 23.08 -22.07 20.08
N LYS A 37 23.79 -22.92 19.33
CA LYS A 37 23.65 -24.38 19.43
C LYS A 37 24.26 -24.94 20.72
N SER A 38 25.33 -24.33 21.23
CA SER A 38 25.95 -24.68 22.51
C SER A 38 25.14 -24.19 23.72
N GLY A 39 24.18 -23.28 23.49
CA GLY A 39 23.37 -22.66 24.53
C GLY A 39 24.08 -21.52 25.27
N ALA A 40 25.30 -21.16 24.83
CA ALA A 40 26.06 -20.05 25.40
C ALA A 40 25.50 -18.68 24.97
N LEU A 41 24.83 -18.61 23.83
CA LEU A 41 24.16 -17.41 23.32
C LEU A 41 22.65 -17.62 23.23
N ASP A 42 21.90 -16.93 24.09
CA ASP A 42 20.44 -16.84 24.01
C ASP A 42 20.03 -15.57 23.26
N ARG A 43 19.67 -15.75 21.97
CA ARG A 43 19.12 -14.68 21.11
C ARG A 43 17.94 -13.94 21.73
N GLY A 44 17.14 -14.59 22.59
CA GLY A 44 16.02 -13.97 23.29
C GLY A 44 16.47 -12.89 24.27
N ARG A 45 17.70 -12.98 24.79
CA ARG A 45 18.30 -11.99 25.70
C ARG A 45 18.93 -10.81 24.98
N LEU A 46 19.39 -10.98 23.73
CA LEU A 46 19.94 -9.90 22.91
C LEU A 46 18.88 -8.88 22.49
N PHE A 47 17.63 -9.32 22.35
CA PHE A 47 16.47 -8.50 21.97
C PHE A 47 15.42 -8.41 23.09
N GLY A 48 15.78 -8.81 24.31
CA GLY A 48 14.92 -8.68 25.48
C GLY A 48 14.91 -7.23 25.98
N PRO A 49 13.78 -6.73 26.52
CA PRO A 49 13.75 -5.41 27.14
C PRO A 49 14.75 -5.33 28.29
N ARG A 50 15.57 -4.27 28.31
CA ARG A 50 16.32 -3.87 29.50
C ARG A 50 15.31 -3.56 30.62
N ALA A 51 15.38 -4.35 31.69
CA ALA A 51 14.65 -4.26 32.96
C ALA A 51 13.12 -4.56 32.93
N PRO A 52 12.63 -5.50 33.78
CA PRO A 52 11.21 -5.68 34.05
C PRO A 52 10.75 -4.61 35.05
N GLY A 53 10.20 -3.49 34.58
CA GLY A 53 9.79 -2.41 35.48
C GLY A 53 8.80 -1.38 34.94
N GLY A 54 8.17 -1.64 33.79
CA GLY A 54 7.20 -0.72 33.18
C GLY A 54 5.78 -1.28 33.14
N PRO A 55 4.75 -0.42 33.08
CA PRO A 55 3.38 -0.86 32.90
C PRO A 55 3.23 -1.68 31.60
N PRO A 56 2.31 -2.66 31.54
CA PRO A 56 2.19 -3.57 30.40
C PRO A 56 2.04 -2.86 29.04
N GLY A 57 1.31 -1.74 29.00
CA GLY A 57 1.14 -0.93 27.80
C GLY A 57 2.43 -0.31 27.25
N ALA A 58 3.41 0.02 28.10
CA ALA A 58 4.71 0.53 27.65
C ALA A 58 5.53 -0.56 26.93
N ARG A 59 5.39 -1.82 27.36
CA ARG A 59 6.02 -2.97 26.70
C ARG A 59 5.35 -3.27 25.35
N VAL A 60 4.03 -3.07 25.23
CA VAL A 60 3.34 -3.14 23.93
C VAL A 60 3.83 -2.03 22.99
N ALA A 61 3.98 -0.79 23.47
CA ALA A 61 4.52 0.31 22.68
C ALA A 61 5.92 0.01 22.14
N GLN A 62 6.78 -0.62 22.96
CA GLN A 62 8.10 -1.08 22.52
C GLN A 62 7.99 -2.10 21.38
N LEU A 63 7.10 -3.10 21.47
CA LEU A 63 6.89 -4.07 20.39
C LEU A 63 6.41 -3.41 19.09
N LEU A 64 5.53 -2.41 19.19
CA LEU A 64 5.02 -1.65 18.05
C LEU A 64 6.11 -0.80 17.39
N GLN A 65 7.00 -0.22 18.19
CA GLN A 65 8.15 0.54 17.71
C GLN A 65 9.19 -0.36 17.03
N GLU A 66 9.55 -1.50 17.64
CA GLU A 66 10.55 -2.44 17.12
C GLU A 66 10.14 -3.06 15.78
N HIS A 67 8.86 -3.41 15.63
CA HIS A 67 8.36 -4.15 14.47
C HIS A 67 7.54 -3.29 13.49
N ASN A 68 7.42 -1.98 13.75
CA ASN A 68 6.75 -0.98 12.92
C ASN A 68 5.39 -1.43 12.37
N GLY A 69 4.52 -1.87 13.26
CA GLY A 69 3.23 -2.46 12.94
C GLY A 69 2.14 -2.15 13.96
N SER A 70 1.03 -2.90 13.89
CA SER A 70 -0.15 -2.73 14.74
C SER A 70 -0.78 -4.07 15.10
N PHE A 71 -1.28 -4.20 16.33
CA PHE A 71 -2.15 -5.30 16.73
C PHE A 71 -3.62 -4.96 16.46
N LEU A 72 -4.37 -5.92 15.92
CA LEU A 72 -5.82 -5.83 15.73
C LEU A 72 -6.47 -7.20 15.76
N PHE A 73 -7.80 -7.24 15.88
CA PHE A 73 -8.58 -8.47 15.79
C PHE A 73 -9.14 -8.65 14.38
N LEU A 74 -9.01 -9.87 13.84
CA LEU A 74 -9.69 -10.32 12.62
C LEU A 74 -10.58 -11.52 12.93
N CYS A 75 -11.53 -11.81 12.03
CA CYS A 75 -12.31 -13.03 12.11
C CYS A 75 -11.43 -14.24 11.79
N GLU A 76 -11.30 -15.14 12.75
CA GLU A 76 -10.47 -16.35 12.69
C GLU A 76 -10.90 -17.27 11.55
N ARG A 77 -12.19 -17.58 11.45
CA ARG A 77 -12.73 -18.44 10.36
C ARG A 77 -12.42 -17.89 8.97
N CYS A 78 -12.49 -16.57 8.80
CA CYS A 78 -12.14 -15.92 7.53
C CYS A 78 -10.62 -15.94 7.30
N TYR A 79 -9.84 -15.75 8.35
CA TYR A 79 -8.38 -15.68 8.28
C TYR A 79 -7.73 -17.04 7.98
N ASP A 80 -8.28 -18.11 8.57
CA ASP A 80 -7.80 -19.49 8.39
C ASP A 80 -8.45 -20.17 7.17
N GLY A 81 -9.49 -19.55 6.60
CA GLY A 81 -10.14 -19.97 5.37
C GLY A 81 -9.18 -20.02 4.18
N LYS A 82 -9.53 -20.85 3.19
CA LYS A 82 -8.82 -20.98 1.91
C LYS A 82 -9.82 -20.66 0.78
N PRO A 83 -9.75 -19.48 0.14
CA PRO A 83 -8.74 -18.44 0.30
C PRO A 83 -8.86 -17.65 1.61
N ARG A 84 -7.73 -17.12 2.11
CA ARG A 84 -7.69 -16.28 3.32
C ARG A 84 -8.37 -14.94 3.06
N ILE A 85 -9.29 -14.56 3.96
CA ILE A 85 -10.02 -13.29 3.91
C ILE A 85 -9.75 -12.50 5.21
N THR A 86 -9.27 -11.26 5.07
CA THR A 86 -9.07 -10.36 6.21
C THR A 86 -10.38 -9.64 6.56
N SER A 87 -11.19 -10.25 7.42
CA SER A 87 -12.48 -9.70 7.84
C SER A 87 -12.42 -9.10 9.24
N GLN A 88 -12.83 -7.83 9.38
CA GLN A 88 -12.88 -7.12 10.66
C GLN A 88 -14.29 -7.20 11.27
N ARG A 89 -14.52 -6.55 12.42
CA ARG A 89 -15.86 -6.41 12.97
C ARG A 89 -16.71 -5.53 12.04
N SER A 90 -17.92 -5.98 11.73
CA SER A 90 -18.89 -5.22 10.94
C SER A 90 -19.24 -3.92 11.66
N ARG A 91 -19.37 -2.83 10.89
CA ARG A 91 -19.82 -1.53 11.41
C ARG A 91 -21.35 -1.44 11.51
N ASP A 92 -22.06 -2.30 10.79
CA ASP A 92 -23.52 -2.22 10.67
C ASP A 92 -24.21 -2.82 11.89
N ASP A 93 -23.78 -4.01 12.30
CA ASP A 93 -24.38 -4.73 13.43
C ASP A 93 -23.46 -4.82 14.66
N GLY A 94 -22.17 -4.51 14.53
CA GLY A 94 -21.20 -4.56 15.62
C GLY A 94 -20.93 -5.95 16.21
N VAL A 95 -21.54 -7.01 15.69
CA VAL A 95 -21.48 -8.37 16.26
C VAL A 95 -20.95 -9.37 15.25
N SER A 96 -21.22 -9.19 13.96
CA SER A 96 -20.74 -10.07 12.91
C SER A 96 -19.40 -9.60 12.32
N CYS A 97 -18.74 -10.49 11.59
CA CYS A 97 -17.58 -10.11 10.79
C CYS A 97 -18.00 -9.41 9.48
N SER A 98 -17.12 -8.56 8.94
CA SER A 98 -17.34 -7.77 7.73
C SER A 98 -17.18 -8.57 6.44
N ASN A 99 -17.28 -9.90 6.47
CA ASN A 99 -17.16 -10.74 5.28
C ASN A 99 -18.53 -10.79 4.59
N PRO A 100 -18.65 -10.33 3.33
CA PRO A 100 -19.93 -10.31 2.63
C PRO A 100 -20.48 -11.73 2.37
N ASP A 101 -19.60 -12.71 2.18
CA ASP A 101 -19.99 -14.06 1.77
C ASP A 101 -20.32 -15.00 2.95
N ALA A 102 -19.85 -14.66 4.15
CA ALA A 102 -20.09 -15.47 5.34
C ALA A 102 -20.17 -14.60 6.60
N ARG A 103 -21.32 -14.65 7.29
CA ARG A 103 -21.54 -13.93 8.55
C ARG A 103 -21.18 -14.80 9.73
N HIS A 104 -19.98 -14.60 10.26
CA HIS A 104 -19.52 -15.23 11.51
C HIS A 104 -19.74 -14.29 12.68
N ASP A 105 -20.08 -14.84 13.85
CA ASP A 105 -20.04 -14.10 15.11
C ASP A 105 -18.60 -13.69 15.42
N PHE A 106 -18.34 -12.38 15.44
CA PHE A 106 -16.98 -11.84 15.55
C PHE A 106 -16.43 -11.97 16.98
N ASN A 107 -17.28 -11.89 18.01
CA ASN A 107 -16.82 -11.95 19.40
C ASN A 107 -16.23 -13.31 19.75
N THR A 108 -16.86 -14.37 19.24
CA THR A 108 -16.47 -15.77 19.47
C THR A 108 -15.41 -16.27 18.50
N ASN A 109 -15.33 -15.71 17.29
CA ASN A 109 -14.38 -16.14 16.25
C ASN A 109 -13.37 -15.05 15.90
N ARG A 110 -12.74 -14.42 16.90
CA ARG A 110 -11.68 -13.43 16.67
C ARG A 110 -10.29 -14.00 16.97
N CYS A 111 -9.34 -13.74 16.08
CA CYS A 111 -7.93 -14.01 16.32
C CYS A 111 -7.13 -12.71 16.43
N LEU A 112 -6.11 -12.72 17.28
CA LEU A 112 -5.17 -11.60 17.39
C LEU A 112 -4.21 -11.65 16.20
N VAL A 113 -4.09 -10.53 15.49
CA VAL A 113 -3.25 -10.42 14.29
C VAL A 113 -2.36 -9.20 14.42
N TYR A 114 -1.11 -9.38 14.03
CA TYR A 114 -0.17 -8.28 13.87
C TYR A 114 0.02 -7.93 12.40
N VAL A 115 -0.07 -6.63 12.11
CA VAL A 115 -0.02 -6.10 10.76
C VAL A 115 1.21 -5.23 10.60
N THR A 116 2.03 -5.55 9.60
CA THR A 116 3.23 -4.79 9.23
C THR A 116 3.01 -4.08 7.90
N GLY A 117 3.23 -2.76 7.83
CA GLY A 117 3.40 -2.05 6.55
C GLY A 117 3.01 -0.56 6.55
N PRO A 118 3.97 0.31 6.21
CA PRO A 118 3.79 1.24 5.08
C PRO A 118 5.01 1.13 4.13
N GLY A 119 4.90 0.29 3.08
CA GLY A 119 6.03 0.02 2.18
C GLY A 119 5.77 -1.01 1.07
N GLY A 120 4.57 -1.01 0.46
CA GLY A 120 4.27 -1.80 -0.75
C GLY A 120 3.54 -3.13 -0.55
N SER A 121 3.74 -3.83 0.58
CA SER A 121 3.01 -5.06 0.92
C SER A 121 2.60 -5.08 2.39
N VAL A 122 1.29 -5.16 2.66
CA VAL A 122 0.76 -5.31 4.03
C VAL A 122 0.82 -6.79 4.41
N GLY A 123 1.63 -7.11 5.42
CA GLY A 123 1.78 -8.45 5.95
C GLY A 123 0.91 -8.68 7.18
N TYR A 124 0.13 -9.76 7.19
CA TYR A 124 -0.67 -10.19 8.34
C TYR A 124 -0.07 -11.43 8.97
N ARG A 125 0.11 -11.41 10.30
CA ARG A 125 0.65 -12.55 11.07
C ARG A 125 -0.28 -12.84 12.24
N LYS A 126 -0.86 -14.03 12.28
CA LYS A 126 -1.67 -14.51 13.41
C LYS A 126 -0.75 -14.67 14.62
N VAL A 127 -1.20 -14.19 15.77
CA VAL A 127 -0.62 -14.46 17.08
C VAL A 127 -1.62 -15.35 17.80
N ARG A 128 -1.27 -16.61 17.99
CA ARG A 128 -2.20 -17.60 18.55
C ARG A 128 -2.48 -17.30 20.01
N ALA A 129 -3.65 -17.75 20.48
CA ALA A 129 -4.04 -17.58 21.87
C ALA A 129 -3.06 -18.32 22.79
N LEU A 130 -2.56 -17.62 23.82
CA LEU A 130 -1.66 -18.22 24.79
C LEU A 130 -2.40 -19.24 25.66
N ALA A 131 -2.02 -20.51 25.54
CA ALA A 131 -2.42 -21.58 26.46
C ALA A 131 -1.29 -21.91 27.48
N PRO A 132 -1.62 -22.48 28.65
CA PRO A 132 -0.65 -22.83 29.69
C PRO A 132 0.50 -23.74 29.22
N GLU A 133 0.21 -24.68 28.32
CA GLU A 133 1.11 -25.68 27.76
C GLU A 133 2.14 -25.13 26.76
N HIS A 134 2.00 -23.87 26.33
CA HIS A 134 2.93 -23.29 25.36
C HIS A 134 4.34 -23.09 25.95
N CYS A 135 5.33 -23.52 25.18
CA CYS A 135 6.75 -23.33 25.45
C CYS A 135 7.20 -21.92 25.03
N MET A 136 8.01 -21.27 25.86
CA MET A 136 8.57 -19.94 25.57
C MET A 136 9.81 -20.02 24.66
N GLU A 137 9.67 -20.79 23.58
CA GLU A 137 10.72 -21.03 22.59
C GLU A 137 10.15 -21.01 21.17
N LEU A 138 11.02 -20.77 20.19
CA LEU A 138 10.65 -20.78 18.78
C LEU A 138 10.55 -22.20 18.22
N CYS A 139 9.50 -22.45 17.44
CA CYS A 139 9.31 -23.67 16.69
C CYS A 139 10.37 -23.80 15.60
N ARG A 140 11.24 -24.80 15.73
CA ARG A 140 12.32 -25.06 14.75
C ARG A 140 11.78 -25.39 13.36
N HIS A 141 10.61 -26.04 13.28
CA HIS A 141 9.97 -26.39 12.02
C HIS A 141 9.34 -25.18 11.34
N ALA A 142 8.65 -24.31 12.09
CA ALA A 142 8.09 -23.08 11.56
C ALA A 142 9.18 -22.18 10.94
N ALA A 143 10.35 -22.11 11.59
CA ALA A 143 11.47 -21.29 11.13
C ALA A 143 12.16 -21.81 9.84
N ARG A 144 11.98 -23.09 9.46
CA ARG A 144 12.71 -23.71 8.33
C ARG A 144 11.85 -24.24 7.21
N TYR A 145 10.71 -24.85 7.52
CA TYR A 145 9.94 -25.67 6.57
C TYR A 145 8.43 -25.43 6.62
N GLY A 146 7.97 -24.54 7.50
CA GLY A 146 6.55 -24.43 7.86
C GLY A 146 6.15 -25.52 8.86
N CYS A 147 5.40 -25.16 9.90
CA CYS A 147 4.94 -26.11 10.90
C CYS A 147 3.62 -26.76 10.48
N GLN A 148 3.60 -28.08 10.37
CA GLN A 148 2.40 -28.86 10.01
C GLN A 148 1.37 -28.96 11.15
N LEU A 149 1.77 -28.63 12.38
CA LEU A 149 0.85 -28.61 13.53
C LEU A 149 0.01 -27.33 13.59
N GLU A 150 0.35 -26.30 12.79
CA GLU A 150 -0.39 -25.04 12.74
C GLU A 150 -0.77 -24.50 14.13
N ASP A 151 -2.05 -24.42 14.46
CA ASP A 151 -2.51 -23.91 15.75
C ASP A 151 -2.21 -24.84 16.93
N ASP A 152 -2.06 -26.15 16.71
CA ASP A 152 -1.76 -27.16 17.72
C ASP A 152 -0.27 -27.17 18.15
N CYS A 153 0.59 -26.35 17.55
CA CYS A 153 2.01 -26.32 17.91
C CYS A 153 2.27 -25.63 19.26
N LEU A 154 2.90 -26.33 20.21
CA LEU A 154 3.22 -25.75 21.52
C LEU A 154 4.32 -24.67 21.50
N PHE A 155 5.02 -24.46 20.38
CA PHE A 155 6.13 -23.53 20.25
C PHE A 155 5.75 -22.33 19.39
N ALA A 156 6.34 -21.17 19.65
CA ALA A 156 6.05 -19.95 18.90
C ALA A 156 6.55 -20.02 17.45
N HIS A 157 5.70 -19.68 16.49
CA HIS A 157 5.97 -19.69 15.06
C HIS A 157 6.69 -18.43 14.57
N SER A 158 6.79 -17.40 15.40
CA SER A 158 7.58 -16.21 15.10
C SER A 158 8.15 -15.54 16.34
N PRO A 159 9.23 -14.74 16.22
CA PRO A 159 9.75 -13.93 17.33
C PRO A 159 8.70 -12.99 17.92
N LEU A 160 7.82 -12.46 17.08
CA LEU A 160 6.74 -11.59 17.50
C LEU A 160 5.70 -12.34 18.35
N GLU A 161 5.29 -13.54 17.91
CA GLU A 161 4.38 -14.40 18.68
C GLU A 161 4.99 -14.75 20.04
N LEU A 162 6.27 -15.15 20.06
CA LEU A 162 6.99 -15.46 21.29
C LEU A 162 7.03 -14.26 22.26
N LYS A 163 7.40 -13.08 21.76
CA LYS A 163 7.44 -11.85 22.57
C LYS A 163 6.05 -11.48 23.11
N THR A 164 5.00 -11.69 22.32
CA THR A 164 3.61 -11.42 22.72
C THR A 164 3.17 -12.38 23.83
N TRP A 165 3.42 -13.69 23.66
CA TRP A 165 3.14 -14.69 24.69
C TRP A 165 3.93 -14.45 25.99
N ALA A 166 5.21 -14.12 25.88
CA ALA A 166 6.03 -13.79 27.05
C ALA A 166 5.49 -12.57 27.78
N LEU A 167 5.01 -11.55 27.05
CA LEU A 167 4.37 -10.39 27.63
C LEU A 167 3.07 -10.78 28.37
N GLN A 168 2.20 -11.57 27.75
CA GLN A 168 0.96 -12.06 28.38
C GLN A 168 1.25 -12.89 29.63
N ARG A 169 2.23 -13.82 29.59
CA ARG A 169 2.57 -14.66 30.75
C ARG A 169 3.20 -13.87 31.90
N THR A 170 4.06 -12.89 31.60
CA THR A 170 4.79 -12.14 32.64
C THR A 170 3.99 -10.99 33.25
N SER A 171 3.05 -10.40 32.51
CA SER A 171 2.32 -9.22 32.95
C SER A 171 0.81 -9.45 33.15
N GLY A 172 0.28 -10.60 32.72
CA GLY A 172 -1.14 -10.88 32.73
C GLY A 172 -1.96 -10.06 31.72
N ILE A 173 -1.29 -9.30 30.83
CA ILE A 173 -1.99 -8.46 29.85
C ILE A 173 -2.84 -9.32 28.92
N THR A 174 -4.07 -8.88 28.73
CA THR A 174 -5.05 -9.54 27.86
C THR A 174 -4.87 -9.13 26.40
N PRO A 175 -5.30 -9.96 25.43
CA PRO A 175 -5.33 -9.57 24.02
C PRO A 175 -6.08 -8.24 23.77
N GLU A 176 -7.12 -7.98 24.55
CA GLU A 176 -7.91 -6.74 24.50
C GLU A 176 -7.07 -5.52 24.88
N GLU A 177 -6.31 -5.62 25.97
CA GLU A 177 -5.41 -4.57 26.43
C GLU A 177 -4.22 -4.36 25.47
N ILE A 178 -3.74 -5.42 24.81
CA ILE A 178 -2.72 -5.32 23.76
C ILE A 178 -3.24 -4.49 22.58
N VAL A 179 -4.43 -4.81 22.07
CA VAL A 179 -5.05 -4.07 20.95
C VAL A 179 -5.37 -2.63 21.38
N ALA A 180 -5.91 -2.42 22.59
CA ALA A 180 -6.17 -1.08 23.11
C ALA A 180 -4.88 -0.23 23.22
N SER A 181 -3.80 -0.83 23.71
CA SER A 181 -2.48 -0.18 23.78
C SER A 181 -1.94 0.15 22.39
N SER A 182 -2.18 -0.72 21.40
CA SER A 182 -1.82 -0.48 20.00
C SER A 182 -2.58 0.68 19.39
N VAL A 183 -3.90 0.75 19.59
CA VAL A 183 -4.72 1.87 19.10
C VAL A 183 -4.29 3.19 19.76
N LYS A 184 -4.05 3.18 21.08
CA LYS A 184 -3.60 4.36 21.82
C LYS A 184 -2.24 4.86 21.32
N TYR A 185 -1.26 3.96 21.15
CA TYR A 185 0.07 4.31 20.66
C TYR A 185 0.04 5.01 19.30
N HIS A 186 -0.73 4.49 18.35
CA HIS A 186 -0.85 5.13 17.03
C HIS A 186 -1.65 6.44 17.07
N GLY A 187 -2.71 6.51 17.89
CA GLY A 187 -3.46 7.76 18.10
C GLY A 187 -2.60 8.89 18.70
N GLU A 188 -1.76 8.57 19.69
CA GLU A 188 -0.81 9.51 20.29
C GLU A 188 0.25 9.96 19.27
N ARG A 189 0.78 9.06 18.44
CA ARG A 189 1.72 9.42 17.37
C ARG A 189 1.10 10.30 16.29
N GLU A 190 -0.16 10.07 15.92
CA GLU A 190 -0.88 10.96 15.01
C GLU A 190 -1.07 12.36 15.61
N LEU A 191 -1.42 12.44 16.89
CA LEU A 191 -1.58 13.71 17.61
C LEU A 191 -0.25 14.44 17.79
N ASP A 192 0.84 13.71 18.06
CA ASP A 192 2.19 14.28 18.18
C ASP A 192 2.70 14.77 16.83
N THR A 193 2.43 14.04 15.74
CA THR A 193 2.69 14.49 14.36
C THR A 193 1.89 15.77 14.04
N LYS A 194 0.63 15.87 14.48
CA LYS A 194 -0.22 17.06 14.31
C LYS A 194 0.22 18.24 15.18
N ARG A 195 0.75 17.99 16.39
CA ARG A 195 1.25 19.03 17.32
C ARG A 195 2.62 19.59 16.94
N THR A 196 3.53 18.72 16.48
CA THR A 196 4.87 19.11 16.04
C THR A 196 4.88 19.72 14.64
N ASN A 197 3.79 19.60 13.88
CA ASN A 197 3.63 20.25 12.59
C ASN A 197 2.17 20.66 12.29
N PRO A 198 1.69 21.79 12.85
CA PRO A 198 0.27 22.20 12.76
C PRO A 198 -0.27 22.49 11.36
N LEU A 199 0.58 22.44 10.31
CA LEU A 199 0.24 22.85 8.94
C LEU A 199 0.45 21.75 7.88
N SER A 200 0.55 20.46 8.24
CA SER A 200 0.66 19.40 7.23
C SER A 200 -0.59 18.51 7.09
N PRO A 201 -1.47 18.79 6.12
CA PRO A 201 -2.38 17.78 5.57
C PRO A 201 -1.52 16.71 4.86
N ARG A 202 -1.50 15.49 5.40
CA ARG A 202 -0.95 14.25 4.80
C ARG A 202 0.40 14.40 4.06
N GLY A 203 1.49 14.09 4.76
CA GLY A 203 2.68 13.42 4.22
C GLY A 203 3.31 14.00 2.94
N TRP A 204 4.06 15.09 3.07
CA TRP A 204 4.98 15.55 2.02
C TRP A 204 6.39 15.03 2.32
N THR A 205 6.85 14.00 1.59
CA THR A 205 8.26 13.57 1.64
C THR A 205 9.16 14.66 1.05
N LYS A 206 10.42 14.77 1.53
CA LYS A 206 11.40 15.77 1.05
C LYS A 206 11.67 15.68 -0.45
N GLU A 207 11.39 14.52 -1.06
CA GLU A 207 11.67 14.21 -2.46
C GLU A 207 10.57 14.66 -3.44
N GLY A 208 9.38 15.04 -2.95
CA GLY A 208 8.24 15.45 -3.79
C GLY A 208 7.89 16.95 -3.73
N ARG A 209 8.69 17.78 -3.05
CA ARG A 209 8.38 19.20 -2.87
C ARG A 209 8.74 19.99 -4.13
N VAL A 210 7.73 20.58 -4.75
CA VAL A 210 7.89 21.51 -5.87
C VAL A 210 7.60 22.93 -5.39
N LEU A 211 8.45 23.88 -5.77
CA LEU A 211 8.19 25.29 -5.54
C LEU A 211 7.52 25.87 -6.78
N LEU A 212 6.34 26.44 -6.60
CA LEU A 212 5.59 27.11 -7.65
C LEU A 212 5.57 28.61 -7.35
N VAL A 213 5.99 29.41 -8.33
CA VAL A 213 5.90 30.87 -8.27
C VAL A 213 4.85 31.31 -9.28
N MET A 214 3.92 32.16 -8.85
CA MET A 214 2.96 32.76 -9.77
C MET A 214 3.72 33.77 -10.63
N SER A 215 3.77 33.53 -11.94
CA SER A 215 4.32 34.49 -12.89
C SER A 215 3.28 35.59 -13.10
N PRO A 216 3.56 36.84 -12.68
CA PRO A 216 2.61 37.94 -12.84
C PRO A 216 2.39 38.30 -14.31
N GLU A 217 3.41 38.12 -15.16
CA GLU A 217 3.34 38.40 -16.59
C GLU A 217 2.57 37.34 -17.37
N ARG A 218 2.65 36.07 -16.93
CA ARG A 218 2.08 34.93 -17.65
C ARG A 218 0.79 34.40 -17.01
N HIS A 219 0.37 34.98 -15.89
CA HIS A 219 -0.78 34.55 -15.08
C HIS A 219 -0.82 33.03 -14.85
N LYS A 220 0.35 32.39 -14.69
CA LYS A 220 0.47 30.94 -14.53
C LYS A 220 1.49 30.59 -13.47
N TRP A 221 1.25 29.47 -12.80
CA TRP A 221 2.21 28.89 -11.88
C TRP A 221 3.39 28.30 -12.64
N VAL A 222 4.59 28.77 -12.31
CA VAL A 222 5.84 28.30 -12.89
C VAL A 222 6.58 27.50 -11.83
N GLN A 223 6.98 26.28 -12.20
CA GLN A 223 7.80 25.44 -11.33
C GLN A 223 9.24 25.94 -11.31
N VAL A 224 9.71 26.27 -10.11
CA VAL A 224 11.10 26.63 -9.83
C VAL A 224 11.83 25.39 -9.32
N ARG A 225 12.93 25.03 -9.98
CA ARG A 225 13.74 23.87 -9.59
C ARG A 225 14.62 24.20 -8.38
N GLN A 226 15.06 23.14 -7.70
CA GLN A 226 16.07 23.24 -6.64
C GLN A 226 17.38 23.83 -7.19
N LEU A 227 18.10 24.55 -6.35
CA LEU A 227 19.38 25.14 -6.72
C LEU A 227 20.35 24.01 -7.15
N PRO A 228 20.95 24.06 -8.35
CA PRO A 228 21.85 23.00 -8.81
C PRO A 228 23.05 22.85 -7.86
N SER A 229 23.31 21.63 -7.39
CA SER A 229 24.44 21.32 -6.50
C SER A 229 25.77 21.33 -7.27
N ALA A 230 26.28 22.53 -7.58
CA ALA A 230 27.58 22.70 -8.23
C ALA A 230 28.67 22.97 -7.18
N LYS A 231 29.86 22.36 -7.37
CA LYS A 231 31.05 22.60 -6.53
C LYS A 231 31.55 24.05 -6.60
N ASN A 232 31.17 24.81 -7.62
CA ASN A 232 31.42 26.25 -7.77
C ASN A 232 30.13 26.94 -8.27
N TYR A 233 29.62 27.91 -7.51
CA TYR A 233 28.43 28.68 -7.89
C TYR A 233 28.78 29.77 -8.91
N PRO A 234 28.02 29.92 -10.00
CA PRO A 234 28.24 30.99 -10.98
C PRO A 234 28.02 32.36 -10.32
N PHE A 235 28.75 33.40 -10.75
CA PHE A 235 28.64 34.75 -10.19
C PHE A 235 27.22 35.33 -10.38
N GLN A 236 26.59 35.01 -11.51
CA GLN A 236 25.23 35.38 -11.86
C GLN A 236 24.53 34.19 -12.53
N TYR A 237 23.22 34.04 -12.32
CA TYR A 237 22.39 33.07 -13.04
C TYR A 237 21.79 33.72 -14.28
N ASP A 238 21.91 33.04 -15.42
CA ASP A 238 21.34 33.48 -16.70
C ASP A 238 20.29 32.47 -17.20
N ILE A 239 19.40 32.95 -18.07
CA ILE A 239 18.34 32.15 -18.69
C ILE A 239 18.95 31.18 -19.71
N CYS A 240 18.44 29.95 -19.73
CA CYS A 240 18.84 28.91 -20.66
C CYS A 240 18.55 29.33 -22.11
N GLY A 241 19.58 29.46 -22.95
CA GLY A 241 19.40 29.83 -24.35
C GLY A 241 18.57 28.86 -25.20
N GLN A 242 18.34 27.61 -24.76
CA GLN A 242 17.43 26.66 -25.42
C GLN A 242 15.97 26.91 -25.04
N ILE A 243 15.68 27.20 -23.76
CA ILE A 243 14.34 27.57 -23.33
C ILE A 243 13.89 28.86 -24.02
N GLN A 244 14.80 29.82 -24.16
CA GLN A 244 14.51 31.13 -24.75
C GLN A 244 14.25 31.05 -26.25
N ARG A 245 14.93 30.15 -26.97
CA ARG A 245 14.79 29.99 -28.43
C ARG A 245 13.69 29.03 -28.86
N SER A 246 13.43 27.98 -28.07
CA SER A 246 12.58 26.85 -28.52
C SER A 246 11.49 26.44 -27.53
N GLY A 247 11.41 27.09 -26.35
CA GLY A 247 10.44 26.76 -25.30
C GLY A 247 10.66 25.40 -24.63
N LYS A 248 11.66 24.62 -25.06
CA LYS A 248 12.00 23.30 -24.52
C LYS A 248 13.51 23.22 -24.31
N CYS A 249 13.92 22.70 -23.15
CA CYS A 249 15.32 22.46 -22.83
C CYS A 249 15.60 20.95 -22.91
N ASN A 250 16.61 20.56 -23.68
CA ASN A 250 16.95 19.15 -23.85
C ASN A 250 17.74 18.58 -22.66
N TYR A 251 18.10 19.41 -21.67
CA TYR A 251 18.82 19.03 -20.46
C TYR A 251 17.89 18.92 -19.24
N THR A 252 16.86 18.07 -19.35
CA THR A 252 15.90 17.80 -18.25
C THR A 252 16.60 17.22 -17.02
N GLY A 253 16.61 17.98 -15.92
CA GLY A 253 17.17 17.57 -14.63
C GLY A 253 18.60 18.05 -14.35
N ASN A 254 19.42 18.31 -15.37
CA ASN A 254 20.84 18.67 -15.22
C ASN A 254 21.22 20.05 -15.78
N CYS A 255 20.26 20.84 -16.27
CA CYS A 255 20.55 22.19 -16.75
C CYS A 255 20.89 23.13 -15.58
N THR A 256 22.08 23.74 -15.63
CA THR A 256 22.56 24.71 -14.63
C THR A 256 22.10 26.16 -14.90
N PHE A 257 21.40 26.39 -16.01
CA PHE A 257 20.81 27.68 -16.38
C PHE A 257 19.33 27.73 -15.99
N ALA A 258 18.81 28.92 -15.69
CA ALA A 258 17.42 29.11 -15.29
C ALA A 258 16.47 28.94 -16.49
N HIS A 259 15.32 28.29 -16.28
CA HIS A 259 14.30 28.06 -17.31
C HIS A 259 13.18 29.11 -17.29
N SER A 260 13.20 30.03 -16.31
CA SER A 260 12.26 31.15 -16.20
C SER A 260 12.91 32.35 -15.49
N GLU A 261 12.34 33.55 -15.66
CA GLU A 261 12.83 34.74 -14.96
C GLU A 261 12.61 34.60 -13.45
N GLU A 262 11.48 34.00 -13.05
CA GLU A 262 11.17 33.72 -11.65
C GLU A 262 12.18 32.74 -11.02
N GLU A 263 12.64 31.74 -11.77
CA GLU A 263 13.68 30.81 -11.32
C GLU A 263 15.05 31.49 -11.20
N LYS A 264 15.39 32.39 -12.14
CA LYS A 264 16.64 33.17 -12.10
C LYS A 264 16.67 34.09 -10.88
N GLU A 265 15.60 34.84 -10.64
CA GLU A 265 15.49 35.74 -9.49
C GLU A 265 15.57 34.98 -8.17
N LEU A 266 14.84 33.88 -8.07
CA LEU A 266 14.82 33.10 -6.83
C LEU A 266 16.16 32.42 -6.56
N TRP A 267 16.82 31.84 -7.55
CA TRP A 267 18.15 31.27 -7.39
C TRP A 267 19.20 32.30 -7.00
N THR A 268 19.09 33.51 -7.56
CA THR A 268 19.95 34.65 -7.19
C THR A 268 19.70 35.06 -5.75
N TYR A 269 18.43 35.15 -5.33
CA TYR A 269 18.04 35.46 -3.95
C TYR A 269 18.53 34.40 -2.95
N MET A 270 18.32 33.12 -3.26
CA MET A 270 18.77 32.00 -2.43
C MET A 270 20.28 32.05 -2.22
N LYS A 271 21.05 32.23 -3.31
CA LYS A 271 22.50 32.34 -3.25
C LYS A 271 22.94 33.51 -2.37
N ASN A 272 22.39 34.71 -2.60
CA ASN A 272 22.80 35.93 -1.89
C ASN A 272 22.50 35.87 -0.39
N ASN A 273 21.49 35.11 0.01
CA ASN A 273 21.08 34.94 1.42
C ASN A 273 21.56 33.60 2.02
N GLY A 274 22.37 32.83 1.30
CA GLY A 274 22.91 31.55 1.77
C GLY A 274 21.86 30.45 1.97
N LEU A 275 20.69 30.58 1.34
CA LEU A 275 19.60 29.61 1.43
C LEU A 275 19.89 28.43 0.49
N ARG A 276 19.82 27.21 1.03
CA ARG A 276 20.19 25.97 0.32
C ARG A 276 19.02 25.04 0.10
N ASP A 277 17.90 25.28 0.77
CA ASP A 277 16.70 24.45 0.73
C ASP A 277 15.46 25.33 0.48
N VAL A 278 14.53 24.83 -0.33
CA VAL A 278 13.21 25.43 -0.56
C VAL A 278 12.43 25.62 0.74
N GLN A 279 12.67 24.77 1.75
CA GLN A 279 12.10 24.94 3.08
C GLN A 279 12.51 26.27 3.74
N GLN A 280 13.77 26.67 3.58
CA GLN A 280 14.29 27.90 4.19
C GLN A 280 13.68 29.15 3.53
N ILE A 281 13.42 29.11 2.22
CA ILE A 281 12.70 30.18 1.52
C ILE A 281 11.26 30.30 2.05
N TYR A 282 10.58 29.17 2.25
CA TYR A 282 9.22 29.17 2.78
C TYR A 282 9.15 29.78 4.18
N GLU A 283 10.13 29.48 5.03
CA GLU A 283 10.25 30.05 6.37
C GLU A 283 10.51 31.57 6.34
N VAL A 284 11.35 32.04 5.42
CA VAL A 284 11.57 33.47 5.18
C VAL A 284 10.29 34.15 4.66
N TRP A 285 9.54 33.52 3.75
CA TRP A 285 8.27 34.07 3.28
C TRP A 285 7.23 34.16 4.41
N LEU A 286 7.13 33.13 5.25
CA LEU A 286 6.25 33.13 6.42
C LEU A 286 6.61 34.23 7.43
N SER A 287 7.89 34.51 7.65
CA SER A 287 8.31 35.56 8.58
C SER A 287 7.98 36.95 8.04
N VAL A 288 8.17 37.20 6.74
CA VAL A 288 7.78 38.46 6.06
C VAL A 288 6.25 38.64 6.06
N ALA A 289 5.49 37.59 5.79
CA ALA A 289 4.02 37.63 5.81
C ALA A 289 3.44 37.88 7.21
N ARG A 290 4.12 37.43 8.28
CA ARG A 290 3.77 37.72 9.67
C ARG A 290 4.08 39.17 10.04
N LEU A 291 5.18 39.73 9.54
CA LEU A 291 5.54 41.13 9.75
C LEU A 291 4.51 42.08 9.10
N GLY A 292 4.05 41.76 7.89
CA GLY A 292 3.02 42.55 7.19
C GLY A 292 1.63 42.51 7.83
N LYS A 293 1.36 41.55 8.72
CA LYS A 293 0.11 41.52 9.53
C LYS A 293 0.21 42.32 10.83
N GLN A 294 1.41 42.54 11.35
CA GLN A 294 1.62 43.31 12.60
C GLN A 294 1.62 44.84 12.36
N THR A 295 1.84 45.29 11.12
CA THR A 295 1.75 46.72 10.77
C THR A 295 0.31 47.19 10.51
N ALA A 296 -0.69 46.30 10.60
CA ALA A 296 -2.10 46.58 10.36
C ALA A 296 -2.95 46.69 11.64
N ASP A 297 -2.33 46.86 12.81
CA ASP A 297 -3.03 47.17 14.07
C ASP A 297 -3.30 48.69 14.18
N ALA A 298 -4.35 49.14 13.50
CA ALA A 298 -5.15 50.29 13.92
C ALA A 298 -6.61 49.82 14.01
N PRO A 299 -7.35 50.13 15.08
CA PRO A 299 -8.60 49.44 15.40
C PRO A 299 -9.75 49.89 14.47
N PRO A 300 -10.56 48.98 13.93
CA PRO A 300 -11.77 49.33 13.17
C PRO A 300 -12.98 49.59 14.10
N PRO A 301 -13.97 50.41 13.67
CA PRO A 301 -15.22 50.64 14.40
C PRO A 301 -16.20 49.45 14.28
N PRO A 302 -17.25 49.37 15.14
CA PRO A 302 -18.05 48.16 15.35
C PRO A 302 -19.06 47.86 14.22
N PRO A 303 -19.60 46.63 14.15
CA PRO A 303 -20.09 46.03 12.92
C PRO A 303 -21.55 46.39 12.61
N ALA A 304 -21.83 46.69 11.35
CA ALA A 304 -23.16 46.61 10.78
C ALA A 304 -23.28 45.34 9.93
N ALA A 305 -24.35 44.60 10.16
CA ALA A 305 -24.66 43.31 9.59
C ALA A 305 -24.63 43.30 8.05
N ALA A 306 -23.92 42.32 7.48
CA ALA A 306 -24.17 41.84 6.13
C ALA A 306 -23.84 40.35 6.05
N ALA A 307 -24.78 39.63 5.44
CA ALA A 307 -24.90 38.19 5.29
C ALA A 307 -23.59 37.43 5.05
N ALA A 308 -23.45 36.32 5.77
CA ALA A 308 -22.48 35.28 5.47
C ALA A 308 -22.83 34.63 4.12
N ASP A 309 -22.13 35.06 3.08
CA ASP A 309 -22.10 34.36 1.80
C ASP A 309 -20.96 33.34 1.85
N ASN A 310 -21.34 32.05 1.85
CA ASN A 310 -20.41 30.92 1.78
C ASN A 310 -19.67 30.99 0.43
N LYS A 311 -18.51 31.65 0.42
CA LYS A 311 -17.55 31.51 -0.68
C LYS A 311 -16.97 30.10 -0.61
N ASN A 312 -17.54 29.20 -1.39
CA ASN A 312 -16.95 27.92 -1.76
C ASN A 312 -15.46 28.11 -2.02
N ILE A 313 -14.64 27.28 -1.37
CA ILE A 313 -13.22 27.13 -1.67
C ILE A 313 -13.16 26.51 -3.06
N VAL A 314 -12.83 27.30 -4.08
CA VAL A 314 -12.59 26.82 -5.44
C VAL A 314 -11.21 26.16 -5.46
N MET A 315 -11.17 24.87 -5.77
CA MET A 315 -9.95 24.08 -5.82
C MET A 315 -9.34 24.17 -7.23
N PRO A 316 -8.00 24.05 -7.39
CA PRO A 316 -7.35 24.06 -8.72
C PRO A 316 -7.86 22.98 -9.69
N THR A 317 -8.55 21.96 -9.19
CA THR A 317 -9.22 20.90 -9.97
C THR A 317 -10.52 21.36 -10.62
N ASP A 318 -11.13 22.43 -10.14
CA ASP A 318 -12.42 22.92 -10.64
C ASP A 318 -12.27 23.65 -11.99
N TYR A 319 -11.03 23.97 -12.38
CA TYR A 319 -10.64 24.51 -13.69
C TYR A 319 -9.87 23.51 -14.56
N ALA A 320 -9.75 22.25 -14.14
CA ALA A 320 -9.22 21.21 -15.00
C ALA A 320 -10.28 20.90 -16.06
N GLU A 321 -10.25 21.63 -17.18
CA GLU A 321 -10.88 21.16 -18.40
C GLU A 321 -10.43 19.69 -18.62
N PRO A 322 -11.36 18.76 -18.92
CA PRO A 322 -11.06 17.36 -19.14
C PRO A 322 -10.28 17.17 -20.45
N THR A 323 -9.04 17.63 -20.47
CA THR A 323 -8.11 17.38 -21.56
C THR A 323 -7.49 16.00 -21.38
N SER A 324 -7.77 15.16 -22.38
CA SER A 324 -7.07 13.93 -22.79
C SER A 324 -7.22 12.66 -21.91
N GLY A 325 -8.28 11.91 -22.18
CA GLY A 325 -8.20 10.54 -22.73
C GLY A 325 -7.77 9.38 -21.84
N PHE A 326 -7.18 9.62 -20.67
CA PHE A 326 -6.56 8.56 -19.86
C PHE A 326 -7.25 8.35 -18.51
N TYR A 327 -8.59 8.33 -18.50
CA TYR A 327 -9.38 8.05 -17.31
C TYR A 327 -10.14 6.73 -17.46
N CYS A 328 -9.91 5.80 -16.53
CA CYS A 328 -10.61 4.53 -16.49
C CYS A 328 -11.79 4.62 -15.54
N ARG A 329 -13.01 4.60 -16.08
CA ARG A 329 -14.25 4.64 -15.28
C ARG A 329 -14.42 3.39 -14.42
N LEU A 330 -13.99 2.23 -14.92
CA LEU A 330 -14.08 0.93 -14.22
C LEU A 330 -13.15 0.85 -13.00
N CYS A 331 -11.98 1.50 -13.07
CA CYS A 331 -11.00 1.48 -11.99
C CYS A 331 -10.95 2.77 -11.17
N GLY A 332 -11.65 3.84 -11.60
CA GLY A 332 -11.62 5.16 -10.98
C GLY A 332 -10.23 5.80 -10.99
N ARG A 333 -9.35 5.42 -11.93
CA ARG A 333 -7.96 5.89 -12.01
C ARG A 333 -7.75 6.81 -13.20
N GLN A 334 -6.97 7.86 -12.97
CA GLN A 334 -6.49 8.77 -14.01
C GLN A 334 -4.99 8.50 -14.23
N SER A 335 -4.62 8.17 -15.47
CA SER A 335 -3.23 8.01 -15.88
C SER A 335 -2.75 9.33 -16.47
N ASN A 336 -1.50 9.71 -16.18
CA ASN A 336 -0.93 10.99 -16.62
C ASN A 336 -0.09 10.87 -17.90
N SER A 337 -0.02 9.68 -18.50
CA SER A 337 0.66 9.44 -19.77
C SER A 337 0.08 8.24 -20.51
N GLU A 338 0.19 8.25 -21.84
CA GLU A 338 -0.17 7.13 -22.73
C GLU A 338 0.49 5.82 -22.30
N ARG A 339 1.78 5.84 -21.94
CA ARG A 339 2.50 4.63 -21.49
C ARG A 339 1.94 4.06 -20.19
N GLN A 340 1.56 4.92 -19.24
CA GLN A 340 0.93 4.49 -17.99
C GLN A 340 -0.51 4.02 -18.22
N TRP A 341 -1.22 4.61 -19.17
CA TRP A 341 -2.54 4.15 -19.59
C TRP A 341 -2.48 2.74 -20.18
N GLN A 342 -1.58 2.52 -21.15
CA GLN A 342 -1.34 1.21 -21.76
C GLN A 342 -0.94 0.16 -20.72
N HIS A 343 -0.06 0.51 -19.78
CA HIS A 343 0.29 -0.40 -18.68
C HIS A 343 -0.90 -0.70 -17.76
N HIS A 344 -1.76 0.29 -17.48
CA HIS A 344 -2.96 0.11 -16.67
C HIS A 344 -3.97 -0.83 -17.32
N ILE A 345 -4.33 -0.60 -18.59
CA ILE A 345 -5.31 -1.41 -19.32
C ILE A 345 -4.80 -2.83 -19.63
N ALA A 346 -3.49 -3.03 -19.68
CA ALA A 346 -2.86 -4.35 -19.83
C ALA A 346 -2.80 -5.17 -18.52
N THR A 347 -3.14 -4.59 -17.36
CA THR A 347 -3.08 -5.34 -16.10
C THR A 347 -4.22 -6.35 -15.95
N GLU A 348 -3.90 -7.54 -15.46
CA GLU A 348 -4.88 -8.60 -15.13
C GLU A 348 -6.03 -8.09 -14.23
N LYS A 349 -5.72 -7.23 -13.26
CA LYS A 349 -6.71 -6.64 -12.35
C LYS A 349 -7.73 -5.74 -13.06
N HIS A 350 -7.30 -5.05 -14.13
CA HIS A 350 -8.19 -4.23 -14.94
C HIS A 350 -9.02 -5.12 -15.87
N LYS A 351 -8.40 -6.11 -16.52
CA LYS A 351 -9.09 -7.10 -17.36
C LYS A 351 -10.18 -7.84 -16.58
N ASP A 352 -9.89 -8.32 -15.37
CA ASP A 352 -10.89 -8.93 -14.49
C ASP A 352 -12.07 -7.99 -14.22
N ARG A 353 -11.82 -6.69 -14.02
CA ARG A 353 -12.88 -5.68 -13.77
C ARG A 353 -13.71 -5.35 -15.00
N VAL A 354 -13.17 -5.46 -16.22
CA VAL A 354 -13.96 -5.33 -17.45
C VAL A 354 -15.03 -6.42 -17.52
N PHE A 355 -14.68 -7.64 -17.12
CA PHE A 355 -15.59 -8.78 -17.10
C PHE A 355 -16.39 -8.93 -15.81
N SER A 356 -16.01 -8.21 -14.74
CA SER A 356 -16.81 -8.12 -13.51
C SER A 356 -18.10 -7.36 -13.78
N ALA A 357 -19.22 -8.06 -13.62
CA ALA A 357 -20.56 -7.53 -13.86
C ALA A 357 -21.06 -6.59 -12.74
N GLU A 358 -20.16 -5.96 -11.98
CA GLU A 358 -20.51 -5.01 -10.93
C GLU A 358 -21.18 -3.78 -11.55
N GLY A 359 -22.51 -3.68 -11.41
CA GLY A 359 -23.28 -2.49 -11.77
C GLY A 359 -24.38 -2.66 -12.83
N GLU A 360 -24.57 -3.85 -13.43
CA GLU A 360 -25.68 -4.09 -14.36
C GLU A 360 -26.64 -5.19 -13.88
N GLU A 361 -27.93 -4.95 -14.11
CA GLU A 361 -29.10 -5.73 -13.67
C GLU A 361 -29.05 -7.22 -14.06
N LEU A 362 -28.29 -7.55 -15.11
CA LEU A 362 -28.10 -8.91 -15.65
C LEU A 362 -27.08 -9.76 -14.88
N SER A 363 -26.32 -9.17 -13.94
CA SER A 363 -25.33 -9.90 -13.12
C SER A 363 -25.95 -10.81 -12.06
N LEU A 364 -27.22 -10.57 -11.70
CA LEU A 364 -27.89 -11.13 -10.53
C LEU A 364 -28.62 -12.46 -10.78
N SER A 365 -28.57 -13.04 -11.99
CA SER A 365 -29.44 -14.17 -12.35
C SER A 365 -28.75 -15.45 -12.83
N TRP A 366 -27.41 -15.53 -12.82
CA TRP A 366 -26.71 -16.77 -13.21
C TRP A 366 -26.86 -17.82 -12.12
N SER A 367 -27.59 -18.89 -12.41
CA SER A 367 -27.97 -19.93 -11.46
C SER A 367 -27.24 -21.25 -11.69
N HIS A 368 -26.60 -21.41 -12.85
CA HIS A 368 -25.88 -22.61 -13.26
C HIS A 368 -24.35 -22.43 -13.15
N ARG A 369 -23.62 -23.54 -13.27
CA ARG A 369 -22.17 -23.56 -13.05
C ARG A 369 -21.43 -22.77 -14.14
N PHE A 370 -20.16 -22.43 -13.88
CA PHE A 370 -19.34 -21.72 -14.86
C PHE A 370 -19.17 -22.57 -16.14
N PRO A 371 -19.23 -21.98 -17.35
CA PRO A 371 -19.17 -22.76 -18.58
C PRO A 371 -17.87 -23.55 -18.72
N GLY A 372 -18.00 -24.81 -19.14
CA GLY A 372 -16.89 -25.66 -19.52
C GLY A 372 -16.40 -25.37 -20.94
N LEU A 373 -15.44 -26.18 -21.41
CA LEU A 373 -14.84 -26.01 -22.75
C LEU A 373 -15.81 -26.34 -23.89
N HIS A 374 -16.81 -27.20 -23.65
CA HIS A 374 -17.72 -27.68 -24.69
C HIS A 374 -19.13 -27.13 -24.49
N PHE A 375 -19.56 -26.23 -25.38
CA PHE A 375 -20.94 -25.72 -25.45
C PHE A 375 -21.89 -26.74 -26.11
N ALA A 376 -21.94 -27.95 -25.55
CA ALA A 376 -22.83 -29.02 -25.97
C ALA A 376 -23.36 -29.77 -24.74
N LEU A 377 -24.47 -30.49 -24.91
CA LEU A 377 -24.99 -31.37 -23.86
C LEU A 377 -24.05 -32.56 -23.64
N CYS A 378 -23.86 -32.95 -22.40
CA CYS A 378 -23.02 -34.08 -22.03
C CYS A 378 -23.59 -35.37 -22.66
N PRO A 379 -22.80 -36.13 -23.44
CA PRO A 379 -23.26 -37.38 -24.07
C PRO A 379 -23.68 -38.47 -23.09
N ARG A 380 -23.35 -38.30 -21.80
CA ARG A 380 -23.66 -39.22 -20.70
C ARG A 380 -24.74 -38.69 -19.76
N LEU A 381 -25.58 -37.77 -20.24
CA LEU A 381 -26.69 -37.20 -19.45
C LEU A 381 -27.59 -38.30 -18.87
N ASP A 382 -27.95 -39.27 -19.72
CA ASP A 382 -28.91 -40.33 -19.38
C ASP A 382 -28.33 -41.45 -18.50
N SER A 383 -27.00 -41.60 -18.46
CA SER A 383 -26.31 -42.66 -17.70
C SER A 383 -25.67 -42.18 -16.39
N GLY A 384 -25.83 -40.90 -16.05
CA GLY A 384 -25.21 -40.27 -14.89
C GLY A 384 -23.73 -39.95 -15.16
N CYS A 385 -23.44 -38.67 -15.41
CA CYS A 385 -22.09 -38.21 -15.67
C CYS A 385 -21.18 -38.39 -14.44
N ALA A 386 -20.19 -39.30 -14.54
CA ALA A 386 -19.22 -39.58 -13.48
C ALA A 386 -18.32 -38.37 -13.12
N GLU A 387 -18.16 -37.42 -14.05
CA GLU A 387 -17.33 -36.22 -13.89
C GLU A 387 -18.05 -35.10 -13.11
N GLY A 388 -19.37 -35.22 -12.89
CA GLY A 388 -20.14 -34.30 -12.04
C GLY A 388 -19.87 -32.81 -12.31
N VAL A 389 -19.40 -32.10 -11.30
CA VAL A 389 -19.10 -30.65 -11.38
C VAL A 389 -17.88 -30.29 -12.26
N CYS A 390 -17.03 -31.26 -12.59
CA CYS A 390 -15.85 -31.09 -13.43
C CYS A 390 -16.10 -31.43 -14.91
N CYS A 391 -17.34 -31.75 -15.29
CA CYS A 391 -17.66 -32.07 -16.68
C CYS A 391 -17.56 -30.82 -17.57
N ASP A 392 -16.87 -30.94 -18.71
CA ASP A 392 -16.70 -29.87 -19.68
C ASP A 392 -17.94 -29.58 -20.54
N SER A 393 -19.00 -30.37 -20.43
CA SER A 393 -20.24 -30.27 -21.23
C SER A 393 -21.46 -30.01 -20.36
N ALA A 394 -22.44 -29.25 -20.86
CA ALA A 394 -23.64 -28.89 -20.11
C ALA A 394 -24.46 -30.14 -19.70
N HIS A 395 -25.00 -30.13 -18.49
CA HIS A 395 -25.82 -31.21 -17.91
C HIS A 395 -27.33 -30.95 -18.00
N SER A 396 -27.74 -29.80 -18.52
CA SER A 396 -29.12 -29.58 -18.94
C SER A 396 -29.21 -28.59 -20.12
N PRO A 397 -30.32 -28.60 -20.88
CA PRO A 397 -30.60 -27.60 -21.92
C PRO A 397 -30.63 -26.17 -21.37
N GLU A 398 -31.15 -25.98 -20.17
CA GLU A 398 -31.23 -24.68 -19.47
C GLU A 398 -29.83 -24.18 -19.08
N GLU A 399 -28.98 -25.09 -18.60
CA GLU A 399 -27.58 -24.79 -18.29
C GLU A 399 -26.79 -24.42 -19.55
N LEU A 400 -26.98 -25.15 -20.65
CA LEU A 400 -26.35 -24.81 -21.92
C LEU A 400 -26.79 -23.43 -22.42
N GLN A 401 -28.08 -23.11 -22.28
CA GLN A 401 -28.61 -21.81 -22.67
C GLN A 401 -28.03 -20.68 -21.81
N GLU A 402 -27.89 -20.89 -20.49
CA GLU A 402 -27.26 -19.92 -19.59
C GLU A 402 -25.79 -19.69 -19.95
N TRP A 403 -25.06 -20.75 -20.32
CA TRP A 403 -23.67 -20.67 -20.77
C TRP A 403 -23.53 -19.83 -22.04
N LEU A 404 -24.41 -20.03 -23.02
CA LEU A 404 -24.44 -19.25 -24.25
C LEU A 404 -24.76 -17.77 -23.98
N GLN A 405 -25.74 -17.48 -23.13
CA GLN A 405 -26.08 -16.11 -22.73
C GLN A 405 -24.92 -15.42 -22.01
N ARG A 406 -24.21 -16.14 -21.14
CA ARG A 406 -23.02 -15.63 -20.44
C ARG A 406 -21.88 -15.36 -21.41
N ARG A 407 -21.68 -16.23 -22.41
CA ARG A 407 -20.71 -16.03 -23.49
C ARG A 407 -21.01 -14.75 -24.28
N ASP A 408 -22.26 -14.59 -24.71
CA ASP A 408 -22.68 -13.42 -25.49
C ASP A 408 -22.61 -12.12 -24.67
N PHE A 409 -22.88 -12.19 -23.36
CA PHE A 409 -22.69 -11.06 -22.44
C PHE A 409 -21.21 -10.66 -22.33
N LEU A 410 -20.30 -11.61 -22.11
CA LEU A 410 -18.86 -11.35 -22.02
C LEU A 410 -18.29 -10.79 -23.33
N ARG A 411 -18.75 -11.31 -24.48
CA ARG A 411 -18.38 -10.79 -25.81
C ARG A 411 -18.84 -9.35 -26.04
N ARG A 412 -20.09 -9.02 -25.67
CA ARG A 412 -20.60 -7.63 -25.75
C ARG A 412 -19.81 -6.67 -24.88
N ARG A 413 -19.46 -7.08 -23.65
CA ARG A 413 -18.60 -6.27 -22.76
C ARG A 413 -17.19 -6.08 -23.29
N LEU A 414 -16.60 -7.11 -23.89
CA LEU A 414 -15.30 -6.98 -24.56
C LEU A 414 -15.39 -5.98 -25.72
N ALA A 415 -16.43 -6.05 -26.54
CA ALA A 415 -16.64 -5.13 -27.65
C ALA A 415 -16.79 -3.68 -27.16
N GLN A 416 -17.59 -3.45 -26.13
CA GLN A 416 -17.77 -2.12 -25.52
C GLN A 416 -16.46 -1.59 -24.92
N ALA A 417 -15.71 -2.43 -24.20
CA ALA A 417 -14.42 -2.03 -23.63
C ALA A 417 -13.38 -1.71 -24.70
N ARG A 418 -13.43 -2.35 -25.88
CA ARG A 418 -12.60 -1.99 -27.04
C ARG A 418 -13.03 -0.66 -27.67
N GLU A 419 -14.33 -0.41 -27.80
CA GLU A 419 -14.86 0.88 -28.29
C GLU A 419 -14.47 2.04 -27.37
N GLU A 420 -14.47 1.81 -26.04
CA GLU A 420 -14.05 2.77 -25.03
C GLU A 420 -12.51 2.87 -24.86
N LEU A 421 -11.73 2.15 -25.68
CA LEU A 421 -10.25 2.09 -25.61
C LEU A 421 -9.72 1.65 -24.22
N LEU A 422 -10.53 0.90 -23.49
CA LEU A 422 -10.20 0.32 -22.17
C LEU A 422 -9.46 -1.02 -22.29
N ILE A 423 -9.31 -1.55 -23.51
CA ILE A 423 -8.53 -2.74 -23.85
C ILE A 423 -7.72 -2.43 -25.10
N LEU A 424 -6.47 -2.90 -25.17
CA LEU A 424 -5.62 -2.73 -26.34
C LEU A 424 -6.18 -3.52 -27.54
N PRO A 425 -6.16 -2.98 -28.77
CA PRO A 425 -6.68 -3.66 -29.95
C PRO A 425 -6.06 -5.05 -30.21
N ASP A 426 -4.76 -5.19 -29.91
CA ASP A 426 -3.98 -6.41 -30.16
C ASP A 426 -3.96 -7.37 -28.95
N ASP A 427 -4.63 -7.02 -27.84
CA ASP A 427 -4.66 -7.87 -26.65
C ASP A 427 -5.72 -8.97 -26.82
N ALA A 428 -5.23 -10.21 -26.76
CA ALA A 428 -6.00 -11.44 -26.91
C ALA A 428 -5.86 -12.34 -25.68
N ASP A 429 -5.16 -11.90 -24.63
CA ASP A 429 -4.97 -12.70 -23.42
C ASP A 429 -5.85 -12.18 -22.27
N PHE A 430 -6.96 -12.87 -22.06
CA PHE A 430 -7.95 -12.64 -21.00
C PHE A 430 -8.00 -13.80 -20.00
N GLY A 431 -6.91 -14.59 -19.92
CA GLY A 431 -6.76 -15.70 -18.98
C GLY A 431 -7.94 -16.68 -19.03
N LYS A 432 -8.65 -16.79 -17.89
CA LYS A 432 -9.79 -17.72 -17.72
C LYS A 432 -11.00 -17.43 -18.61
N PHE A 433 -11.05 -16.29 -19.31
CA PHE A 433 -12.14 -15.95 -20.24
C PHE A 433 -11.78 -16.25 -21.69
N ASN A 434 -10.52 -16.58 -22.00
CA ASN A 434 -10.06 -16.79 -23.39
C ASN A 434 -10.90 -17.82 -24.13
N PHE A 435 -11.20 -18.96 -23.52
CA PHE A 435 -11.99 -20.02 -24.13
C PHE A 435 -13.47 -19.64 -24.35
N LEU A 436 -13.99 -18.62 -23.65
CA LEU A 436 -15.35 -18.09 -23.85
C LEU A 436 -15.39 -17.04 -24.96
N LEU A 437 -14.26 -16.40 -25.24
CA LEU A 437 -14.14 -15.30 -26.20
C LEU A 437 -13.68 -15.79 -27.59
N GLN A 438 -13.19 -17.03 -27.68
CA GLN A 438 -12.90 -17.73 -28.95
C GLN A 438 -14.19 -18.32 -29.54
N ASP A 439 -14.24 -18.46 -30.87
CA ASP A 439 -15.38 -19.02 -31.61
C ASP A 439 -15.45 -20.55 -31.60
#